data_AF-A0A964H8K5-F1
#
_entry.id   AF-A0A964H8K5-F1
#
_cell.length_a   1.000
_cell.length_b   1.000
_cell.length_c   1.000
_cell.angle_alpha   90.00
_cell.angle_beta   90.00
_cell.angle_gamma   90.00
#
_symmetry.space_group_name_H-M   'P 1'
#
loop_
_entity.id
_entity.type
_entity.pdbx_description
1 polymer ?
#
loop_
_entity_poly.entity_id
_entity_poly.type
_entity_poly.pdbx_seq_one_letter_code
_entity_poly.pdbx_strand_id
1 'polypeptide(L)' 'MQFWRDRRATVLLGHVIVTCGCYLITYGIYLLPYAKPDPAHILGLPLFWGLFCLFGGICTIYHGFCSCVRCPGKP' A
#
# COMPACT_ATOMS: atom_id res chain seq x y z
N MET A 1 4.69 20.03 -7.93
CA MET A 1 4.43 18.77 -7.18
C MET A 1 4.10 19.12 -5.72
N GLN A 2 2.86 19.54 -5.44
CA GLN A 2 2.47 20.13 -4.14
C GLN A 2 1.68 19.15 -3.25
N PHE A 3 1.20 18.05 -3.84
CA PHE A 3 0.38 17.02 -3.19
C PHE A 3 1.08 16.30 -2.02
N TRP A 4 2.42 16.20 -2.04
CA TRP A 4 3.21 15.51 -1.01
C TRP A 4 3.45 16.33 0.27
N ARG A 5 3.08 17.62 0.30
CA ARG A 5 3.19 18.48 1.51
C ARG A 5 1.95 18.41 2.41
N ASP A 6 0.82 17.98 1.88
CA ASP A 6 -0.43 17.92 2.64
C ASP A 6 -0.57 16.59 3.39
N ARG A 7 -0.29 16.63 4.70
CA ARG A 7 -0.41 15.47 5.61
C ARG A 7 -1.72 14.71 5.45
N ARG A 8 -2.83 15.44 5.31
CA ARG A 8 -4.16 14.84 5.19
C ARG A 8 -4.30 14.04 3.89
N ALA A 9 -3.78 14.58 2.77
CA ALA A 9 -3.80 13.92 1.48
C ALA A 9 -2.94 12.65 1.48
N THR A 10 -1.74 12.69 2.07
CA THR A 10 -0.84 11.53 2.18
C THR A 10 -1.44 10.41 3.02
N VAL A 11 -2.06 10.75 4.16
CA VAL A 11 -2.70 9.77 5.04
C VAL A 11 -3.96 9.16 4.41
N LEU A 12 -4.80 9.98 3.76
CA LEU A 12 -5.99 9.51 3.03
C LEU A 12 -5.61 8.56 1.89
N LEU A 13 -4.61 8.94 1.09
CA LEU A 13 -4.10 8.10 0.01
C LEU A 13 -3.57 6.78 0.59
N GLY A 14 -2.80 6.83 1.67
CA GLY A 14 -2.33 5.64 2.37
C GLY A 14 -3.48 4.73 2.82
N HIS A 15 -4.55 5.27 3.39
CA HIS A 15 -5.74 4.49 3.79
C HIS A 15 -6.46 3.85 2.59
N VAL A 16 -6.59 4.57 1.47
CA VAL A 16 -7.20 4.02 0.25
C VAL A 16 -6.36 2.86 -0.31
N ILE A 17 -5.03 2.99 -0.29
CA ILE A 17 -4.14 1.91 -0.74
C ILE A 17 -4.20 0.71 0.21
N VAL A 18 -4.20 0.92 1.53
CA VAL A 18 -4.32 -0.18 2.51
C VAL A 18 -5.64 -0.92 2.36
N THR A 19 -6.76 -0.19 2.26
CA THR A 19 -8.08 -0.82 2.08
C THR A 19 -8.16 -1.62 0.78
N CYS A 20 -7.69 -1.06 -0.34
CA CYS A 20 -7.58 -1.78 -1.61
C CYS A 20 -6.68 -3.03 -1.49
N GLY A 21 -5.53 -2.91 -0.82
CA GLY A 21 -4.61 -4.01 -0.54
C GLY A 21 -5.27 -5.14 0.27
N CYS A 22 -6.04 -4.80 1.31
CA CYS A 22 -6.81 -5.79 2.09
C CYS A 22 -7.83 -6.55 1.21
N TYR A 23 -8.57 -5.85 0.35
CA TYR A 23 -9.50 -6.48 -0.59
C TYR A 23 -8.79 -7.45 -1.55
N LEU A 24 -7.66 -7.03 -2.11
CA LEU A 24 -6.82 -7.84 -3.00
C LEU A 24 -6.25 -9.09 -2.30
N ILE A 25 -5.84 -8.96 -1.03
CA ILE A 25 -5.37 -10.08 -0.21
C ILE A 25 -6.50 -11.07 0.05
N THR A 26 -7.67 -10.59 0.49
CA THR A 26 -8.84 -11.47 0.73
C THR A 26 -9.24 -12.21 -0.54
N TYR A 27 -9.25 -11.53 -1.69
CA TYR A 27 -9.52 -12.14 -2.98
C TYR A 27 -8.43 -13.15 -3.38
N GLY A 28 -7.16 -12.83 -3.15
CA GLY A 28 -6.02 -13.72 -3.40
C GLY A 28 -6.04 -15.00 -2.55
N ILE A 29 -6.46 -14.91 -1.28
CA ILE A 29 -6.66 -16.08 -0.41
C ILE A 29 -7.80 -16.96 -0.94
N TYR A 30 -8.85 -16.36 -1.49
CA TYR A 30 -9.95 -17.11 -2.10
C TYR A 30 -9.52 -17.87 -3.37
N LEU A 31 -8.54 -17.34 -4.11
CA LEU A 31 -7.95 -17.99 -5.29
C LEU A 31 -6.86 -19.03 -4.96
N LEU A 32 -6.39 -19.07 -3.71
CA LEU A 32 -5.32 -19.97 -3.27
C LEU A 32 -5.57 -21.47 -3.56
N PRO A 33 -6.77 -22.05 -3.41
CA PRO A 33 -7.00 -23.47 -3.74
C PRO A 33 -6.90 -23.78 -5.24
N TYR A 34 -6.93 -22.77 -6.11
CA TYR A 34 -6.77 -22.91 -7.57
C TYR A 34 -5.38 -22.49 -8.05
N ALA A 35 -4.51 -22.01 -7.15
CA ALA A 35 -3.20 -21.50 -7.49
C ALA A 35 -2.23 -22.66 -7.75
N LYS A 36 -1.54 -22.60 -8.89
CA LYS A 36 -0.39 -23.47 -9.17
C LYS A 36 0.87 -22.89 -8.52
N PRO A 37 1.79 -23.72 -7.99
CA PRO A 37 3.03 -23.27 -7.37
C PRO A 37 4.07 -22.86 -8.43
N ASP A 38 3.71 -21.90 -9.28
CA ASP A 38 4.56 -21.31 -10.30
C ASP A 38 4.98 -19.91 -9.87
N PRO A 39 6.27 -19.54 -9.92
CA PRO A 39 6.74 -18.23 -9.49
C PRO A 39 6.12 -17.09 -10.30
N ALA A 40 5.89 -17.30 -11.59
CA ALA A 40 5.17 -16.35 -12.45
C ALA A 40 3.71 -16.18 -12.02
N HIS A 41 3.09 -17.26 -11.53
CA HIS A 41 1.71 -17.25 -11.05
C HIS A 41 1.61 -16.53 -9.70
N ILE A 42 2.59 -16.71 -8.81
CA ILE A 42 2.67 -16.02 -7.52
C ILE A 42 2.82 -14.50 -7.71
N LEU A 43 3.67 -14.06 -8.64
CA LEU A 43 3.86 -12.63 -8.95
C LEU A 43 2.67 -12.00 -9.70
N GLY A 44 1.91 -12.80 -10.43
CA GLY A 44 0.66 -12.38 -11.09
C GLY A 44 -0.56 -12.45 -10.17
N LEU A 45 -0.48 -13.15 -9.04
CA LEU A 45 -1.61 -13.30 -8.13
C LEU A 45 -1.93 -11.95 -7.45
N PRO A 46 -3.22 -11.61 -7.28
CA PRO A 46 -3.63 -10.42 -6.53
C PRO A 46 -3.14 -10.42 -5.08
N LEU A 47 -2.74 -11.59 -4.55
CA LEU A 47 -2.11 -11.72 -3.24
C LEU A 47 -0.78 -10.96 -3.14
N PHE A 48 0.11 -11.08 -4.13
CA PHE A 48 1.42 -10.40 -4.13
C PHE A 48 1.25 -8.88 -4.19
N TRP A 49 0.42 -8.42 -5.10
CA TRP A 49 0.11 -7.00 -5.26
C TRP A 49 -0.67 -6.44 -4.06
N GLY A 50 -1.55 -7.23 -3.47
CA GLY A 50 -2.25 -6.87 -2.24
C GLY A 50 -1.30 -6.66 -1.06
N LEU A 51 -0.31 -7.55 -0.89
CA LEU A 51 0.77 -7.38 0.09
C LEU A 51 1.61 -6.14 -0.21
N PHE A 52 2.00 -5.93 -1.46
CA PHE A 52 2.75 -4.74 -1.85
C PHE A 52 1.98 -3.44 -1.56
N CYS A 53 0.69 -3.41 -1.86
CA CYS A 53 -0.21 -2.30 -1.52
C CYS A 53 -0.37 -2.14 0.00
N LEU A 54 -0.48 -3.22 0.77
CA LEU A 54 -0.60 -3.15 2.22
C LEU A 54 0.65 -2.51 2.84
N PHE A 55 1.83 -3.02 2.52
CA PHE A 55 3.10 -2.49 3.03
C PHE A 55 3.39 -1.08 2.51
N GLY A 56 3.14 -0.82 1.22
CA GLY A 56 3.28 0.51 0.62
C GLY A 56 2.31 1.54 1.20
N GLY A 57 1.07 1.14 1.47
CA GLY A 57 0.04 1.97 2.09
C GLY A 57 0.39 2.31 3.54
N ILE A 58 0.83 1.33 4.34
CA ILE A 58 1.34 1.56 5.69
C ILE A 58 2.53 2.53 5.66
N CYS A 59 3.50 2.29 4.79
CA CYS A 59 4.65 3.19 4.61
C CYS A 59 4.21 4.63 4.31
N THR A 60 3.22 4.80 3.43
CA THR A 60 2.68 6.13 3.07
C THR A 60 1.98 6.80 4.26
N ILE A 61 1.25 6.04 5.06
CA ILE A 61 0.63 6.53 6.30
C ILE A 61 1.73 7.02 7.25
N TYR A 62 2.76 6.21 7.52
CA TYR A 62 3.88 6.57 8.38
C TYR A 62 4.65 7.79 7.85
N HIS A 63 4.88 7.86 6.54
CA HIS A 63 5.53 9.01 5.91
C HIS A 63 4.73 10.31 6.09
N GLY A 64 3.39 10.24 6.17
CA GLY A 64 2.53 11.37 6.56
C GLY A 64 2.76 11.89 7.99
N PHE A 65 3.39 11.10 8.86
CA PHE A 65 3.79 11.50 10.22
C PHE A 65 5.30 11.80 10.35
N CYS A 66 6.10 11.55 9.32
CA CYS A 66 7.52 11.87 9.31
C CYS A 66 7.77 13.39 9.32
N SER A 67 8.90 13.79 9.90
CA SER A 67 9.37 15.18 9.96
C SER A 67 9.51 15.81 8.58
N CYS A 68 9.79 15.02 7.54
CA CYS A 68 9.86 15.46 6.14
C CYS A 68 8.57 16.12 5.64
N VAL A 69 7.40 15.67 6.13
CA VAL A 69 6.08 16.20 5.75
C VAL A 69 5.54 17.17 6.81
N ARG A 70 5.86 16.95 8.10
CA ARG A 70 5.43 17.82 9.20
C ARG A 70 6.18 19.16 9.29
N CYS A 71 7.46 19.19 8.93
CA CYS A 71 8.33 20.37 9.03
C CYS A 71 9.21 20.50 7.76
N PRO A 72 8.65 20.85 6.59
CA PRO A 72 9.41 20.96 5.33
C PRO A 72 10.38 22.17 5.27
N GLY A 73 10.74 22.77 6.41
CA GLY A 73 11.48 24.04 6.47
C GLY A 73 12.22 24.30 7.78
N LYS A 74 12.57 23.27 8.55
CA LYS A 74 13.56 23.43 9.63
C LYS A 74 14.91 22.94 9.07
N PRO A 75 15.96 23.80 9.03
CA PRO A 75 17.29 23.37 8.61
C PRO A 75 17.84 22.26 9.52
#